data_AF-A0A7X9JGY2-F1
#
_entry.id   AF-A0A7X9JGY2-F1
#
_cell.length_a   1.000
_cell.length_b   1.000
_cell.length_c   1.000
_cell.angle_alpha   90.00
_cell.angle_beta   90.00
_cell.angle_gamma   90.00
#
_symmetry.space_group_name_H-M   'P 1'
#
loop_
_entity.id
_entity.type
_entity.pdbx_description
1 polymer ?
#
loop_
_entity_poly.entity_id
_entity_poly.type
_entity_poly.pdbx_seq_one_letter_code
_entity_poly.pdbx_strand_id
1 'polypeptide(L)'
;MSSDAFKMFISEIDQERFGIKTARVVDMTADRLPSVLDFCVSHAVKLLIARCSISDLGAAQSMEKQGFLLMDTLVYYTFDLLRRPVSSSDDDVHFRPIRRGEENVVERVAIESFRGYFGHYHADPRLDRDKCDDVYVDWARKACVAKGSDENFMVAEIQGRIVAFGVFR
;
A
#
# COMPACT_ATOMS: atom_id res chain seq x y z
N MET A 1 -2.29 7.51 17.35
CA MET A 1 -1.35 6.63 16.62
C MET A 1 -1.68 5.22 17.04
N SER A 2 -2.18 4.38 16.14
CA SER A 2 -2.21 2.94 16.41
C SER A 2 -0.75 2.50 16.51
N SER A 3 -0.29 2.06 17.67
CA SER A 3 0.88 1.19 17.70
C SER A 3 0.40 -0.09 17.01
N ASP A 4 0.69 -0.24 15.73
CA ASP A 4 0.38 -1.49 15.06
C ASP A 4 1.18 -2.56 15.78
N ALA A 5 0.48 -3.40 16.54
CA ALA A 5 1.12 -4.48 17.27
C ALA A 5 1.87 -5.37 16.28
N PHE A 6 3.00 -5.93 16.74
CA PHE A 6 3.77 -6.90 15.99
C PHE A 6 2.88 -7.89 15.25
N LYS A 7 3.06 -7.99 13.94
CA LYS A 7 2.29 -8.91 13.12
C LYS A 7 3.18 -9.50 12.05
N MET A 8 3.26 -10.83 12.03
CA MET A 8 3.95 -11.62 11.02
C MET A 8 2.96 -12.55 10.32
N PHE A 9 2.93 -12.55 9.00
CA PHE A 9 1.98 -13.36 8.22
C PHE A 9 2.46 -13.60 6.79
N ILE A 10 1.94 -14.66 6.16
CA ILE A 10 2.09 -14.89 4.72
C ILE A 10 1.19 -13.93 3.96
N SER A 11 1.75 -13.24 2.97
CA SER A 11 1.02 -12.28 2.15
C SER A 11 0.57 -12.93 0.84
N GLU A 12 -0.70 -13.35 0.81
CA GLU A 12 -1.30 -13.96 -0.38
C GLU A 12 -1.27 -13.00 -1.57
N ILE A 13 -1.57 -11.72 -1.35
CA ILE A 13 -1.59 -10.72 -2.43
C ILE A 13 -0.22 -10.50 -3.07
N ASP A 14 0.87 -10.53 -2.28
CA ASP A 14 2.22 -10.41 -2.83
C ASP A 14 2.67 -11.71 -3.48
N GLN A 15 2.24 -12.86 -2.94
CA GLN A 15 2.52 -14.16 -3.52
C GLN A 15 1.86 -14.32 -4.88
N GLU A 16 0.58 -13.95 -5.02
CA GLU A 16 -0.13 -13.91 -6.30
C GLU A 16 0.60 -13.02 -7.31
N ARG A 17 1.03 -11.84 -6.87
CA ARG A 17 1.73 -10.86 -7.72
C ARG A 17 3.06 -11.40 -8.21
N PHE A 18 3.97 -11.73 -7.30
CA PHE A 18 5.34 -12.06 -7.65
C PHE A 18 5.55 -13.53 -8.00
N GLY A 19 4.60 -14.40 -7.69
CA GLY A 19 4.72 -15.85 -7.91
C GLY A 19 5.68 -16.54 -6.94
N ILE A 20 6.07 -15.86 -5.85
CA ILE A 20 6.99 -16.36 -4.84
C ILE A 20 6.38 -16.23 -3.45
N LYS A 21 6.65 -17.20 -2.58
CA LYS A 21 6.10 -17.21 -1.22
C LYS A 21 6.63 -15.99 -0.44
N THR A 22 5.72 -15.07 -0.14
CA THR A 22 6.05 -13.78 0.44
C THR A 22 5.46 -13.65 1.84
N ALA A 23 6.25 -13.14 2.79
CA ALA A 23 5.79 -12.82 4.14
C ALA A 23 5.91 -11.31 4.41
N ARG A 24 5.08 -10.83 5.33
CA ARG A 24 5.14 -9.46 5.84
C ARG A 24 5.32 -9.45 7.34
N VAL A 25 6.11 -8.48 7.81
CA VAL A 25 6.21 -8.12 9.23
C VAL A 25 5.96 -6.64 9.42
N VAL A 26 5.10 -6.31 10.38
CA VAL A 26 4.86 -4.95 10.87
C VAL A 26 5.41 -4.83 12.29
N ASP A 27 5.95 -3.65 12.63
CA ASP A 27 6.56 -3.37 13.94
C ASP A 27 7.77 -4.28 14.24
N MET A 28 8.65 -4.40 13.26
CA MET A 28 9.92 -5.13 13.39
C MET A 28 10.86 -4.41 14.36
N THR A 29 11.50 -5.18 15.22
CA THR A 29 12.56 -4.75 16.14
C THR A 29 13.77 -5.69 16.00
N ALA A 30 14.93 -5.25 16.47
CA ALA A 30 16.17 -6.04 16.36
C ALA A 30 16.10 -7.39 17.10
N ASP A 31 15.45 -7.44 18.27
CA ASP A 31 15.30 -8.65 19.10
C ASP A 31 14.36 -9.70 18.48
N ARG A 32 13.44 -9.28 17.60
CA ARG A 32 12.50 -10.17 16.90
C ARG A 32 13.05 -10.74 15.60
N LEU A 33 14.13 -10.18 15.06
CA LEU A 33 14.69 -10.59 13.78
C LEU A 33 15.01 -12.10 13.73
N PRO A 34 15.65 -12.73 14.75
CA PRO A 34 15.93 -14.17 14.71
C PRO A 34 14.67 -15.03 14.53
N SER A 35 13.61 -14.77 15.29
CA SER A 35 12.37 -15.56 15.21
C SER A 35 11.62 -15.35 13.91
N VAL A 36 11.73 -14.16 13.30
CA VAL A 36 11.18 -13.88 11.97
C VAL A 36 11.94 -14.66 10.88
N LEU A 37 13.26 -14.74 10.98
CA LEU A 37 14.06 -15.54 10.05
C LEU A 37 13.76 -17.03 10.18
N ASP A 38 13.61 -17.54 11.40
CA ASP A 38 13.19 -18.93 11.67
C ASP A 38 11.82 -19.23 11.06
N PHE A 39 10.88 -18.28 11.17
CA PHE A 39 9.58 -18.38 10.51
C PHE A 39 9.73 -18.45 8.99
N CYS A 40 10.57 -17.59 8.40
CA CYS A 40 10.80 -17.56 6.96
C CYS A 40 11.38 -18.90 6.46
N VAL A 41 12.34 -19.47 7.18
CA VAL A 41 12.91 -20.80 6.88
C VAL A 41 11.83 -21.87 6.97
N SER A 42 11.10 -21.92 8.09
CA SER A 42 10.06 -22.95 8.35
C SER A 42 8.92 -22.91 7.33
N HIS A 43 8.62 -21.73 6.79
CA HIS A 43 7.56 -21.54 5.80
C HIS A 43 8.10 -21.49 4.37
N ALA A 44 9.40 -21.65 4.13
CA ALA A 44 10.04 -21.52 2.81
C ALA A 44 9.73 -20.18 2.11
N VAL A 45 9.70 -19.08 2.87
CA VAL A 45 9.54 -17.72 2.37
C VAL A 45 10.74 -17.35 1.50
N LYS A 46 10.47 -16.72 0.35
CA LYS A 46 11.48 -16.25 -0.62
C LYS A 46 11.60 -14.73 -0.65
N LEU A 47 10.58 -14.02 -0.20
CA LEU A 47 10.58 -12.57 -0.04
C LEU A 47 9.98 -12.22 1.33
N LEU A 48 10.73 -11.49 2.15
CA LEU A 48 10.23 -10.91 3.40
C LEU A 48 10.17 -9.39 3.25
N ILE A 49 8.99 -8.81 3.44
CA ILE A 49 8.78 -7.37 3.51
C ILE A 49 8.59 -6.99 4.98
N ALA A 50 9.59 -6.35 5.57
CA ALA A 50 9.58 -5.95 6.97
C ALA A 50 9.46 -4.42 7.09
N ARG A 51 8.66 -3.95 8.05
CA ARG A 51 8.57 -2.54 8.43
C ARG A 51 9.00 -2.38 9.88
N CYS A 52 9.89 -1.45 10.15
CA CYS A 52 10.27 -1.01 11.49
C CYS A 52 9.95 0.48 11.67
N SER A 53 9.98 0.96 12.91
CA SER A 53 9.92 2.40 13.18
C SER A 53 11.17 3.10 12.64
N ILE A 54 11.00 4.31 12.08
CA ILE A 54 12.13 5.15 11.66
C ILE A 54 13.03 5.56 12.83
N SER A 55 12.48 5.55 14.06
CA SER A 55 13.23 5.83 15.29
C SER A 55 14.05 4.63 15.78
N ASP A 56 13.81 3.42 15.25
CA ASP A 56 14.57 2.21 15.57
C ASP A 56 15.57 1.86 14.47
N LEU A 57 16.65 2.64 14.41
CA LEU A 57 17.76 2.39 13.48
C LEU A 57 18.45 1.06 13.78
N GLY A 58 18.39 0.57 15.02
CA GLY A 58 18.98 -0.70 15.41
C GLY A 58 18.31 -1.88 14.71
N ALA A 59 16.99 -1.86 14.58
CA ALA A 59 16.25 -2.85 13.81
C ALA A 59 16.64 -2.82 12.32
N ALA A 60 16.63 -1.63 11.70
CA ALA A 60 16.99 -1.47 10.29
C ALA A 60 18.41 -2.00 9.99
N GLN A 61 19.40 -1.56 10.77
CA GLN A 61 20.80 -1.98 10.62
C GLN A 61 21.00 -3.47 10.91
N SER A 62 20.22 -4.05 11.84
CA SER A 62 20.27 -5.49 12.11
C SER A 62 19.75 -6.30 10.92
N MET A 63 18.70 -5.81 10.25
CA MET A 63 18.23 -6.41 9.00
C MET A 63 19.26 -6.24 7.87
N GLU A 64 19.86 -5.06 7.69
CA GLU A 64 20.89 -4.85 6.66
C GLU A 64 22.06 -5.82 6.80
N LYS A 65 22.51 -6.09 8.03
CA LYS A 65 23.56 -7.09 8.32
C LYS A 65 23.17 -8.52 7.92
N GLN A 66 21.88 -8.82 7.81
CA GLN A 66 21.34 -10.09 7.30
C GLN A 66 21.08 -10.06 5.78
N GLY A 67 21.50 -9.00 5.08
CA GLY A 67 21.36 -8.87 3.62
C GLY A 67 20.04 -8.25 3.17
N PHE A 68 19.25 -7.68 4.08
CA PHE A 68 18.10 -6.86 3.72
C PHE A 68 18.55 -5.51 3.18
N LEU A 69 17.68 -4.87 2.41
CA LEU A 69 17.91 -3.56 1.83
C LEU A 69 16.75 -2.64 2.23
N LEU A 70 17.05 -1.37 2.50
CA LEU A 70 16.03 -0.34 2.68
C LEU A 70 15.36 -0.04 1.33
N MET A 71 14.03 -0.14 1.28
CA MET A 71 13.26 0.11 0.06
C MET A 71 12.68 1.52 0.02
N ASP A 72 11.96 1.92 1.07
CA ASP A 72 11.37 3.24 1.21
C ASP A 72 11.17 3.62 2.68
N THR A 73 10.70 4.85 2.89
CA THR A 73 10.25 5.36 4.19
C THR A 73 8.81 5.81 4.07
N LEU A 74 7.94 5.27 4.93
CA LEU A 74 6.53 5.65 4.96
C LEU A 74 6.31 6.80 5.94
N VAL A 75 5.60 7.84 5.47
CA VAL A 75 5.17 8.97 6.30
C VAL A 75 3.65 8.93 6.40
N TYR A 76 3.14 8.82 7.62
CA TYR A 76 1.70 8.83 7.89
C TYR A 76 1.28 10.20 8.41
N TYR A 77 0.30 10.80 7.75
CA TYR A 77 -0.30 12.07 8.16
C TYR A 77 -1.64 11.81 8.87
N THR A 78 -1.89 12.59 9.92
CA THR A 78 -3.19 12.61 10.60
C THR A 78 -3.75 14.02 10.58
N PHE A 79 -5.00 14.15 10.13
CA PHE A 79 -5.72 15.42 10.13
C PHE A 79 -6.97 15.29 11.00
N ASP A 80 -7.13 16.19 11.96
CA ASP A 80 -8.29 16.23 12.86
C ASP A 80 -9.40 17.08 12.24
N LEU A 81 -10.40 16.39 11.67
CA LEU A 81 -11.55 17.00 11.01
C LEU A 81 -12.43 17.84 11.95
N LEU A 82 -12.38 17.60 13.27
CA LEU A 82 -13.18 18.35 14.25
C LEU A 82 -12.52 19.69 14.61
N ARG A 83 -11.19 19.78 14.51
CA ARG A 83 -10.44 20.99 14.87
C ARG A 83 -10.35 22.01 13.75
N ARG A 84 -10.41 21.56 12.50
CA ARG A 84 -10.28 22.43 11.34
C ARG A 84 -11.26 22.00 10.26
N PRO A 85 -12.30 22.79 9.97
CA PRO A 85 -13.22 22.48 8.88
C PRO A 85 -12.45 22.47 7.57
N VAL A 86 -12.81 21.53 6.69
CA VAL A 86 -12.32 21.51 5.31
C VAL A 86 -12.90 22.74 4.62
N SER A 87 -12.05 23.55 3.99
CA SER A 87 -12.50 24.71 3.21
C SER A 87 -13.40 24.23 2.07
N SER A 88 -14.56 24.87 1.89
CA SER A 88 -15.33 24.72 0.65
C SER A 88 -14.48 25.24 -0.51
N SER A 89 -14.30 24.41 -1.55
CA SER A 89 -13.73 24.86 -2.82
C SER A 89 -14.85 25.42 -3.69
N ASP A 90 -14.58 26.54 -4.37
CA ASP A 90 -15.45 27.06 -5.45
C ASP A 90 -15.26 26.32 -6.78
N ASP A 91 -14.45 25.25 -6.79
CA ASP A 91 -14.17 24.46 -7.97
C ASP A 91 -15.39 23.64 -8.40
N ASP A 92 -15.57 23.45 -9.71
CA ASP A 92 -16.57 22.59 -10.36
C ASP A 92 -16.31 21.08 -10.12
N VAL A 93 -15.84 20.71 -8.92
CA VAL A 93 -15.52 19.34 -8.52
C VAL A 93 -16.66 18.78 -7.68
N HIS A 94 -17.30 17.74 -8.20
CA HIS A 94 -18.36 17.03 -7.51
C HIS A 94 -17.84 15.69 -6.94
N PHE A 95 -17.94 15.52 -5.63
CA PHE A 95 -17.56 14.28 -4.95
C PHE A 95 -18.78 13.40 -4.67
N ARG A 96 -18.68 12.11 -4.98
CA ARG A 96 -19.75 11.14 -4.70
C ARG A 96 -19.22 9.72 -4.54
N PRO A 97 -19.99 8.79 -3.95
CA PRO A 97 -19.67 7.37 -4.04
C PRO A 97 -19.59 6.90 -5.50
N ILE A 98 -18.73 5.90 -5.73
CA ILE A 98 -18.66 5.20 -7.00
C ILE A 98 -19.98 4.46 -7.30
N ARG A 99 -20.35 4.36 -8.58
CA ARG A 99 -21.50 3.57 -9.04
C ARG A 99 -21.03 2.29 -9.72
N ARG A 100 -21.89 1.26 -9.66
CA ARG A 100 -21.69 0.00 -10.39
C ARG A 100 -21.52 0.28 -11.89
N GLY A 101 -20.53 -0.34 -12.51
CA GLY A 101 -20.22 -0.15 -13.94
C GLY A 101 -19.16 0.93 -14.21
N GLU A 102 -18.71 1.66 -13.19
CA GLU A 102 -17.67 2.70 -13.31
C GLU A 102 -16.25 2.17 -13.07
N GLU A 103 -16.08 0.86 -12.84
CA GLU A 103 -14.81 0.23 -12.46
C GLU A 103 -13.72 0.46 -13.51
N ASN A 104 -14.07 0.34 -14.79
CA ASN A 104 -13.15 0.57 -15.91
C ASN A 104 -12.69 2.04 -16.01
N VAL A 105 -13.50 2.99 -15.51
CA VAL A 105 -13.12 4.41 -15.51
C VAL A 105 -12.09 4.66 -14.41
N VAL A 106 -12.34 4.10 -13.22
CA VAL A 106 -11.40 4.15 -12.09
C VAL A 106 -10.08 3.48 -12.42
N GLU A 107 -10.11 2.34 -13.10
CA GLU A 107 -8.90 1.66 -13.57
C GLU A 107 -8.05 2.56 -14.48
N ARG A 108 -8.66 3.25 -15.44
CA ARG A 108 -7.94 4.22 -16.29
C ARG A 108 -7.37 5.39 -15.49
N VAL A 109 -8.14 5.94 -14.55
CA VAL A 109 -7.65 7.00 -13.66
C VAL A 109 -6.45 6.50 -12.86
N ALA A 110 -6.48 5.27 -12.35
CA ALA A 110 -5.35 4.68 -11.64
C ALA A 110 -4.12 4.51 -12.54
N ILE A 111 -4.30 3.98 -13.76
CA ILE A 111 -3.21 3.82 -14.74
C ILE A 111 -2.52 5.17 -15.01
N GLU A 112 -3.29 6.22 -15.28
CA GLU A 112 -2.72 7.54 -15.56
C GLU A 112 -2.08 8.15 -14.31
N SER A 113 -2.72 8.02 -13.14
CA SER A 113 -2.26 8.64 -11.88
C SER A 113 -0.98 7.99 -11.35
N PHE A 114 -0.81 6.69 -11.58
CA PHE A 114 0.37 5.94 -11.14
C PHE A 114 1.36 5.66 -12.28
N ARG A 115 1.18 6.26 -13.46
CA ARG A 115 2.13 6.12 -14.57
C ARG A 115 3.51 6.62 -14.16
N GLY A 116 4.50 5.73 -14.19
CA GLY A 116 5.88 6.04 -13.79
C GLY A 116 6.05 6.27 -12.29
N TYR A 117 5.05 5.94 -11.48
CA TYR A 117 5.17 5.99 -10.03
C TYR A 117 6.13 4.90 -9.54
N PHE A 118 7.19 5.33 -8.85
CA PHE A 118 8.21 4.44 -8.30
C PHE A 118 7.90 4.14 -6.83
N GLY A 119 7.38 2.94 -6.56
CA GLY A 119 7.07 2.48 -5.21
C GLY A 119 8.20 1.63 -4.59
N HIS A 120 8.01 1.19 -3.35
CA HIS A 120 8.97 0.35 -2.63
C HIS A 120 9.34 -0.95 -3.35
N TYR A 121 8.44 -1.54 -4.12
CA TYR A 121 8.78 -2.75 -4.88
C TYR A 121 9.78 -2.47 -6.01
N HIS A 122 9.74 -1.27 -6.61
CA HIS A 122 10.66 -0.89 -7.68
C HIS A 122 12.09 -0.69 -7.19
N ALA A 123 12.27 -0.43 -5.88
CA ALA A 123 13.58 -0.29 -5.25
C ALA A 123 14.34 -1.62 -5.15
N ASP A 124 13.65 -2.76 -5.27
CA ASP A 124 14.29 -4.08 -5.31
C ASP A 124 14.53 -4.52 -6.77
N PRO A 125 15.76 -4.49 -7.29
CA PRO A 125 16.05 -4.87 -8.68
C PRO A 125 15.84 -6.36 -8.96
N ARG A 126 15.58 -7.19 -7.93
CA ARG A 126 15.28 -8.62 -8.06
C ARG A 126 13.81 -8.88 -8.40
N LEU A 127 12.95 -7.88 -8.22
CA LEU A 127 11.53 -7.97 -8.57
C LEU A 127 11.32 -7.55 -10.03
N ASP A 128 10.37 -8.23 -10.67
CA ASP A 128 9.94 -7.91 -12.02
C ASP A 128 9.26 -6.53 -12.03
N ARG A 129 9.79 -5.61 -12.83
CA ARG A 129 9.33 -4.22 -12.88
C ARG A 129 7.90 -4.10 -13.38
N ASP A 130 7.51 -4.91 -14.36
CA ASP A 130 6.17 -4.85 -14.93
C ASP A 130 5.13 -5.23 -13.85
N LYS A 131 5.47 -6.22 -13.01
CA LYS A 131 4.64 -6.60 -11.85
C LYS A 131 4.59 -5.53 -10.75
N CYS A 132 5.61 -4.69 -10.65
CA CYS A 132 5.64 -3.56 -9.71
C CYS A 132 4.76 -2.40 -10.21
N ASP A 133 4.73 -2.14 -11.52
CA ASP A 133 3.87 -1.12 -12.13
C ASP A 133 2.37 -1.46 -11.94
N ASP A 134 2.02 -2.74 -12.05
CA ASP A 134 0.64 -3.22 -11.93
C ASP A 134 0.06 -3.12 -10.49
N VAL A 135 0.89 -2.86 -9.48
CA VAL A 135 0.52 -2.88 -8.05
C VAL A 135 -0.69 -1.98 -7.76
N TYR A 136 -0.63 -0.74 -8.24
CA TYR A 136 -1.60 0.30 -7.88
C TYR A 136 -2.88 0.19 -8.69
N VAL A 137 -2.78 -0.28 -9.93
CA VAL A 137 -3.92 -0.54 -10.81
C VAL A 137 -4.71 -1.75 -10.29
N ASP A 138 -4.03 -2.85 -9.98
CA ASP A 138 -4.68 -4.05 -9.41
C ASP A 138 -5.31 -3.73 -8.04
N TRP A 139 -4.64 -2.94 -7.21
CA TRP A 139 -5.21 -2.47 -5.96
C TRP A 139 -6.48 -1.64 -6.17
N ALA A 140 -6.46 -0.66 -7.07
CA ALA A 140 -7.62 0.19 -7.36
C ALA A 140 -8.80 -0.65 -7.85
N ARG A 141 -8.55 -1.60 -8.76
CA ARG A 141 -9.55 -2.54 -9.28
C ARG A 141 -10.11 -3.44 -8.18
N LYS A 142 -9.27 -4.07 -7.36
CA LYS A 142 -9.69 -4.93 -6.24
C LYS A 142 -10.49 -4.15 -5.20
N ALA A 143 -10.05 -2.93 -4.85
CA ALA A 143 -10.76 -2.06 -3.94
C ALA A 143 -12.13 -1.67 -4.52
N CYS A 144 -12.19 -1.35 -5.81
CA CYS A 144 -13.41 -1.01 -6.51
C CYS A 144 -14.41 -2.19 -6.56
N VAL A 145 -13.94 -3.41 -6.78
CA VAL A 145 -14.82 -4.61 -6.77
C VAL A 145 -15.30 -4.95 -5.37
N ALA A 146 -14.41 -4.90 -4.37
CA ALA A 146 -14.74 -5.25 -2.99
C ALA A 146 -15.62 -4.19 -2.30
N LYS A 147 -15.52 -2.92 -2.72
CA LYS A 147 -16.14 -1.75 -2.08
C LYS A 147 -17.00 -0.91 -3.03
N GLY A 148 -17.35 -1.41 -4.22
CA GLY A 148 -18.10 -0.67 -5.24
C GLY A 148 -19.53 -0.28 -4.86
N SER A 149 -19.97 -0.66 -3.66
CA SER A 149 -21.23 -0.27 -3.03
C SER A 149 -21.04 0.33 -1.62
N ASP A 150 -19.80 0.59 -1.21
CA ASP A 150 -19.44 1.15 0.08
C ASP A 150 -19.24 2.67 -0.07
N GLU A 151 -19.86 3.47 0.79
CA GLU A 151 -19.74 4.94 0.80
C GLU A 151 -18.28 5.39 1.00
N ASN A 152 -17.41 4.48 1.45
CA ASN A 152 -15.99 4.71 1.60
C ASN A 152 -15.20 4.74 0.29
N PHE A 153 -15.76 4.35 -0.86
CA PHE A 153 -15.12 4.52 -2.17
C PHE A 153 -15.73 5.72 -2.90
N MET A 154 -15.02 6.84 -2.87
CA MET A 154 -15.45 8.10 -3.46
C MET A 154 -14.75 8.36 -4.79
N VAL A 155 -15.47 9.00 -5.71
CA VAL A 155 -14.94 9.55 -6.96
C VAL A 155 -15.13 11.06 -6.98
N ALA A 156 -14.22 11.75 -7.65
CA ALA A 156 -14.34 13.18 -7.95
C ALA A 156 -14.62 13.37 -9.45
N GLU A 157 -15.59 14.22 -9.76
CA GLU A 157 -16.01 14.51 -11.12
C GLU A 157 -15.77 15.97 -11.49
N ILE A 158 -15.28 16.21 -12.70
CA ILE A 158 -15.23 17.54 -13.33
C ILE A 158 -15.99 17.43 -14.65
N GLN A 159 -16.98 18.30 -14.86
CA GLN A 159 -17.83 18.29 -16.08
C GLN A 159 -18.40 16.89 -16.40
N GLY A 160 -18.82 16.16 -15.36
CA GLY A 160 -19.41 14.81 -15.48
C GLY A 160 -18.41 13.69 -15.81
N ARG A 161 -17.11 13.95 -15.77
CA ARG A 161 -16.06 12.93 -15.97
C ARG A 161 -15.36 12.64 -14.65
N ILE A 162 -15.21 11.37 -14.30
CA ILE A 162 -14.41 10.95 -13.15
C ILE A 162 -12.94 11.26 -13.45
N VAL A 163 -12.31 12.06 -12.59
CA VAL A 163 -10.91 12.50 -12.72
C VAL A 163 -10.03 12.02 -11.57
N ALA A 164 -10.62 11.64 -10.44
CA ALA A 164 -9.91 11.10 -9.28
C ALA A 164 -10.80 10.16 -8.48
N PHE A 165 -10.18 9.37 -7.60
CA PHE A 165 -10.88 8.55 -6.62
C PHE A 165 -10.12 8.52 -5.30
N GLY A 166 -10.82 8.19 -4.22
CA GLY A 166 -10.27 8.02 -2.88
C GLY A 166 -10.99 6.90 -2.14
N VAL A 167 -10.22 6.11 -1.39
CA VAL A 167 -10.77 5.00 -0.59
C VAL A 167 -10.49 5.28 0.89
N PHE A 168 -11.54 5.41 1.67
CA PHE A 168 -11.50 5.68 3.10
C PHE A 168 -11.68 4.37 3.91
N ARG A 169 -11.22 4.38 5.16
CA ARG A 169 -11.27 3.24 6.11
C ARG A 169 -11.50 3.74 7.51
#